data_AF-A0A973WUQ1-F1
#
_entry.id   AF-A0A973WUQ1-F1
#
_cell.length_a   1.000
_cell.length_b   1.000
_cell.length_c   1.000
_cell.angle_alpha   90.00
_cell.angle_beta   90.00
_cell.angle_gamma   90.00
#
_symmetry.space_group_name_H-M   'P 1'
#
loop_
_entity.id
_entity.type
_entity.pdbx_description
1 polymer ?
#
loop_
_entity_poly.entity_id
_entity_poly.type
_entity_poly.pdbx_seq_one_letter_code
_entity_poly.pdbx_strand_id
1 'polypeptide(L)'
;MSAIALSCIALVCIAGGVLLGIILRNILPERHLSSDAKDVVRLGTGLIGTIAALVLGLLIGSAKSSYDLQSTEIKQMTANIVLLDHFLAQYGPETGVVRNLMRRGVVVLADRMWRENGSEVAKTAPFEASAANDAVYTKLQELSPQNESQRSLQARAIQTSTDIAQTRLLLFTQTDNSIPMPFLVVLIFWLTIIFASFSLFARPNAIVVGSLFIFGVSAAGAIYLILELGQPFAGIMQISSAPLRNALAPIASVSPVVSQ
;
A
#
# COMPACT_ATOMS: atom_id res chain seq x y z
N MET A 1 -13.27 5.52 1.34
CA MET A 1 -13.95 4.88 0.18
C MET A 1 -13.07 3.77 -0.37
N SER A 2 -13.62 2.59 -0.70
CA SER A 2 -12.84 1.48 -1.28
C SER A 2 -12.20 1.88 -2.62
N ALA A 3 -11.00 1.37 -2.90
CA ALA A 3 -10.30 1.52 -4.18
C ALA A 3 -11.19 1.13 -5.38
N ILE A 4 -11.98 0.06 -5.21
CA ILE A 4 -12.95 -0.41 -6.20
C ILE A 4 -13.98 0.68 -6.51
N ALA A 5 -14.58 1.29 -5.48
CA ALA A 5 -15.61 2.30 -5.66
C ALA A 5 -15.08 3.53 -6.43
N LEU A 6 -13.88 4.00 -6.08
CA LEU A 6 -13.22 5.12 -6.78
C LEU A 6 -12.88 4.75 -8.23
N SER A 7 -12.40 3.55 -8.50
CA SER A 7 -12.13 3.09 -9.87
C SER A 7 -13.41 2.94 -10.71
N CYS A 8 -14.53 2.50 -10.10
CA CYS A 8 -15.82 2.46 -10.76
C CYS A 8 -16.34 3.87 -11.07
N ILE A 9 -16.16 4.83 -10.15
CA ILE A 9 -16.48 6.24 -10.41
C ILE A 9 -15.64 6.76 -11.59
N ALA A 10 -14.34 6.48 -11.60
CA ALA A 10 -13.47 6.85 -12.71
C ALA A 10 -13.97 6.26 -14.05
N LEU A 11 -14.33 4.97 -14.06
CA LEU A 11 -14.89 4.31 -15.24
C LEU A 11 -16.19 4.95 -15.71
N VAL A 12 -17.11 5.25 -14.79
CA VAL A 12 -18.38 5.93 -15.09
C VAL A 12 -18.14 7.33 -15.64
N CYS A 13 -17.18 8.09 -15.09
CA CYS A 13 -16.79 9.39 -15.61
C CYS A 13 -16.24 9.28 -17.04
N ILE A 14 -15.31 8.34 -17.28
CA ILE A 14 -14.71 8.13 -18.61
C ILE A 14 -15.78 7.69 -19.62
N ALA A 15 -16.64 6.74 -19.27
CA ALA A 15 -17.75 6.30 -20.10
C ALA A 15 -18.74 7.45 -20.36
N GLY A 16 -19.03 8.26 -19.33
CA GLY A 16 -19.83 9.48 -19.45
C GLY A 16 -19.22 10.48 -20.42
N GLY A 17 -17.90 10.64 -20.42
CA GLY A 17 -17.16 11.42 -21.41
C GLY A 17 -17.37 10.89 -22.83
N VAL A 18 -17.27 9.58 -23.04
CA VAL A 18 -17.56 8.96 -24.35
C VAL A 18 -18.99 9.28 -24.79
N LEU A 19 -20.00 9.08 -23.94
CA LEU A 19 -21.40 9.38 -24.25
C LEU A 19 -21.61 10.87 -24.54
N LEU A 20 -21.02 11.75 -23.72
CA LEU A 20 -21.07 13.19 -23.91
C LEU A 20 -20.51 13.57 -25.29
N GLY A 21 -19.39 12.98 -25.69
CA GLY A 21 -18.79 13.18 -27.02
C GLY A 21 -19.74 12.76 -28.16
N ILE A 22 -20.43 11.62 -28.04
CA ILE A 22 -21.43 11.18 -29.03
C ILE A 22 -22.60 12.16 -29.10
N ILE A 23 -23.12 12.60 -27.96
CA ILE A 23 -24.26 13.52 -27.88
C ILE A 23 -23.88 14.88 -28.48
N LEU A 24 -22.74 15.45 -28.07
CA LEU A 24 -22.26 16.73 -28.57
C LEU A 24 -22.06 16.68 -30.09
N ARG A 25 -21.54 15.56 -30.61
CA ARG A 25 -21.38 15.34 -32.05
C ARG A 25 -22.71 15.37 -32.81
N ASN A 26 -23.76 14.81 -32.23
CA ASN A 26 -25.10 14.78 -32.86
C ASN A 26 -25.80 16.15 -32.78
N ILE A 27 -25.47 16.98 -31.79
CA ILE A 27 -26.05 18.31 -31.59
C ILE A 27 -25.31 19.38 -32.42
N LEU A 28 -24.00 19.24 -32.65
CA LEU A 28 -23.22 20.24 -33.35
C LEU A 28 -23.44 20.19 -34.88
N PRO A 29 -23.87 21.28 -35.51
CA PRO A 29 -23.94 21.39 -36.97
C PRO A 29 -22.55 21.25 -37.60
N GLU A 30 -22.45 20.63 -38.78
CA GLU A 30 -21.17 20.37 -39.48
C GLU A 30 -20.31 21.63 -39.69
N ARG A 31 -20.91 22.83 -39.68
CA ARG A 31 -20.20 24.12 -39.79
C ARG A 31 -19.29 24.46 -38.60
N HIS A 32 -19.57 23.97 -37.39
CA HIS A 32 -18.71 24.19 -36.20
C HIS A 32 -17.61 23.13 -36.07
N LEU A 33 -17.63 22.12 -36.95
CA LEU A 33 -16.67 21.03 -37.05
C LEU A 33 -15.73 21.24 -38.27
N SER A 34 -15.30 22.48 -38.50
CA SER A 34 -14.27 22.79 -39.51
C SER A 34 -12.98 22.01 -39.23
N SER A 35 -12.19 21.73 -40.28
CA SER A 35 -10.92 21.01 -40.14
C SER A 35 -10.00 21.65 -39.11
N ASP A 36 -9.89 22.97 -39.14
CA ASP A 36 -8.94 23.72 -38.31
C ASP A 36 -9.31 23.64 -36.81
N ALA A 37 -10.60 23.74 -36.49
CA ALA A 37 -11.06 23.58 -35.11
C ALA A 37 -10.83 22.15 -34.58
N LYS A 38 -11.04 21.13 -35.43
CA LYS A 38 -10.75 19.73 -35.08
C LYS A 38 -9.27 19.51 -34.81
N ASP A 39 -8.40 20.09 -35.63
CA ASP A 39 -6.96 19.91 -35.50
C ASP A 39 -6.42 20.58 -34.24
N VAL A 40 -6.90 21.78 -33.90
CA VAL A 40 -6.56 22.46 -32.63
C VAL A 40 -6.99 21.62 -31.43
N VAL A 41 -8.23 21.11 -31.40
CA VAL A 41 -8.71 20.30 -30.27
C VAL A 41 -7.98 18.96 -30.21
N ARG A 42 -7.62 18.34 -31.33
CA ARG A 42 -6.82 17.11 -31.37
C ARG A 42 -5.41 17.34 -30.83
N LEU A 43 -4.75 18.43 -31.23
CA LEU A 43 -3.44 18.83 -30.70
C LEU A 43 -3.51 19.08 -29.19
N GLY A 44 -4.51 19.84 -28.74
CA GLY A 44 -4.73 20.10 -27.31
C GLY A 44 -5.01 18.81 -26.52
N THR A 45 -5.84 17.92 -27.06
CA THR A 45 -6.12 16.61 -26.46
C THR A 45 -4.86 15.73 -26.40
N GLY A 46 -4.02 15.77 -27.44
CA GLY A 46 -2.73 15.09 -27.44
C GLY A 46 -1.80 15.60 -26.34
N LEU A 47 -1.70 16.92 -26.16
CA LEU A 47 -0.93 17.53 -25.08
C LEU A 47 -1.45 17.16 -23.69
N ILE A 48 -2.77 17.18 -23.49
CA ILE A 48 -3.38 16.71 -22.23
C ILE A 48 -3.07 15.22 -22.02
N GLY A 49 -3.10 14.42 -23.09
CA GLY A 49 -2.75 13.01 -23.06
C GLY A 49 -1.32 12.73 -22.60
N THR A 50 -0.33 13.48 -23.08
CA THR A 50 1.06 13.31 -22.66
C THR A 50 1.27 13.69 -21.19
N ILE A 51 0.67 14.79 -20.74
CA ILE A 51 0.72 15.21 -19.34
C ILE A 51 0.00 14.18 -18.44
N ALA A 52 -1.17 13.70 -18.85
CA ALA A 52 -1.92 12.67 -18.13
C ALA A 52 -1.12 11.36 -18.02
N ALA A 53 -0.44 10.94 -19.08
CA ALA A 53 0.42 9.75 -19.06
C ALA A 53 1.60 9.89 -18.08
N LEU A 54 2.24 11.06 -18.05
CA LEU A 54 3.32 11.35 -17.09
C LEU A 54 2.81 11.33 -15.64
N VAL A 55 1.69 12.00 -15.37
CA VAL A 55 1.08 12.02 -14.03
C VAL A 55 0.66 10.60 -13.61
N LEU A 56 0.00 9.85 -14.49
CA LEU A 56 -0.37 8.46 -14.23
C LEU A 56 0.86 7.61 -13.89
N GLY A 57 1.94 7.72 -14.67
CA GLY A 57 3.19 7.00 -14.42
C GLY A 57 3.85 7.38 -13.09
N LEU A 58 3.88 8.66 -12.74
CA LEU A 58 4.39 9.15 -11.45
C LEU A 58 3.55 8.65 -10.27
N LEU A 59 2.23 8.64 -10.40
CA LEU A 59 1.33 8.12 -9.38
C LEU A 59 1.51 6.61 -9.17
N ILE A 60 1.63 5.83 -10.25
CA ILE A 60 1.95 4.39 -10.16
C ILE A 60 3.31 4.18 -9.48
N GLY A 61 4.34 4.91 -9.92
CA GLY A 61 5.69 4.80 -9.36
C GLY A 61 5.74 5.15 -7.88
N SER A 62 5.06 6.24 -7.48
CA SER A 62 4.96 6.66 -6.08
C SER A 62 4.21 5.64 -5.22
N ALA A 63 3.05 5.16 -5.70
CA ALA A 63 2.26 4.14 -5.01
C ALA A 63 3.07 2.84 -4.82
N LYS A 64 3.74 2.38 -5.89
CA LYS A 64 4.60 1.21 -5.83
C LYS A 64 5.78 1.40 -4.88
N SER A 65 6.46 2.55 -4.92
CA SER A 65 7.59 2.83 -4.04
C SER A 65 7.17 2.84 -2.57
N SER A 66 6.00 3.39 -2.25
CA SER A 66 5.45 3.38 -0.89
C SER A 66 5.13 1.95 -0.45
N TYR A 67 4.48 1.17 -1.31
CA TYR A 67 4.19 -0.25 -1.07
C TYR A 67 5.47 -1.06 -0.80
N ASP A 68 6.49 -0.92 -1.66
CA ASP A 68 7.77 -1.62 -1.53
C ASP A 68 8.50 -1.26 -0.23
N LEU A 69 8.47 0.02 0.16
CA LEU A 69 9.06 0.51 1.39
C LEU A 69 8.38 -0.11 2.61
N GLN A 70 7.05 -0.08 2.69
CA GLN A 70 6.30 -0.68 3.80
C GLN A 70 6.52 -2.21 3.86
N SER A 71 6.55 -2.88 2.71
CA SER A 71 6.92 -4.31 2.62
C SER A 71 8.32 -4.58 3.16
N THR A 72 9.28 -3.70 2.87
CA THR A 72 10.66 -3.82 3.37
C THR A 72 10.73 -3.59 4.87
N GLU A 73 10.03 -2.59 5.40
CA GLU A 73 9.95 -2.31 6.84
C GLU A 73 9.32 -3.48 7.62
N ILE A 74 8.27 -4.12 7.09
CA ILE A 74 7.67 -5.30 7.72
C ILE A 74 8.65 -6.49 7.72
N LYS A 75 9.38 -6.70 6.63
CA LYS A 75 10.42 -7.74 6.55
C LYS A 75 11.54 -7.47 7.55
N GLN A 76 12.00 -6.22 7.64
CA GLN A 76 13.03 -5.80 8.59
C GLN A 76 12.57 -6.00 10.03
N MET A 77 11.35 -5.58 10.36
CA MET A 77 10.77 -5.79 11.69
C MET A 77 10.67 -7.29 12.03
N THR A 78 10.22 -8.10 11.08
CA THR A 78 10.15 -9.56 11.21
C THR A 78 11.53 -10.15 11.51
N ALA A 79 12.56 -9.74 10.77
CA ALA A 79 13.93 -10.19 10.98
C ALA A 79 14.48 -9.77 12.36
N ASN A 80 14.22 -8.53 12.79
CA ASN A 80 14.62 -8.03 14.10
C ASN A 80 13.92 -8.81 15.24
N ILE A 81 12.64 -9.17 15.08
CA ILE A 81 11.90 -10.00 16.05
C ILE A 81 12.55 -11.39 16.19
N VAL A 82 12.90 -12.04 15.07
CA VAL A 82 13.59 -13.34 15.08
C VAL A 82 14.96 -13.21 15.74
N LEU A 83 15.71 -12.16 15.41
CA LEU A 83 17.03 -11.91 15.99
C LEU A 83 16.97 -11.67 17.50
N LEU A 84 15.97 -10.93 17.96
CA LEU A 84 15.70 -10.73 19.38
C LEU A 84 15.39 -12.06 20.09
N ASP A 85 14.56 -12.92 19.49
CA ASP A 85 14.29 -14.27 20.03
C ASP A 85 15.58 -15.11 20.13
N HIS A 86 16.48 -14.98 19.15
CA HIS A 86 17.77 -15.67 19.16
C HIS A 86 18.68 -15.17 20.30
N PHE A 87 18.79 -13.86 20.53
CA PHE A 87 19.57 -13.32 21.65
C PHE A 87 19.00 -13.76 23.00
N LEU A 88 17.67 -13.79 23.14
CA LEU A 88 17.01 -14.26 24.36
C LEU A 88 17.25 -15.76 24.58
N ALA A 89 17.20 -16.56 23.53
CA ALA A 89 17.52 -17.99 23.60
C ALA A 89 18.96 -18.24 24.05
N GLN A 90 19.92 -17.45 23.54
CA GLN A 90 21.34 -17.57 23.89
C GLN A 90 21.65 -17.04 25.30
N TYR A 91 20.89 -16.05 25.79
CA TYR A 91 21.07 -15.50 27.14
C TYR A 91 20.78 -16.55 28.23
N GLY A 92 19.73 -17.36 28.04
CA GLY A 92 19.37 -18.46 28.92
C GLY A 92 17.89 -18.51 29.31
N PRO A 93 17.51 -19.44 30.21
CA PRO A 93 16.12 -19.73 30.56
C PRO A 93 15.40 -18.58 31.30
N GLU A 94 16.16 -17.67 31.92
CA GLU A 94 15.63 -16.47 32.60
C GLU A 94 14.80 -15.56 31.67
N THR A 95 15.02 -15.66 30.35
CA THR A 95 14.30 -14.87 29.35
C THR A 95 12.93 -15.42 28.95
N GLY A 96 12.51 -16.56 29.50
CA GLY A 96 11.25 -17.23 29.12
C GLY A 96 10.01 -16.32 29.23
N VAL A 97 9.98 -15.45 30.24
CA VAL A 97 8.90 -14.46 30.42
C VAL A 97 8.89 -13.43 29.28
N VAL A 98 10.07 -12.91 28.90
CA VAL A 98 10.23 -11.94 27.80
C VAL A 98 9.80 -12.56 26.47
N ARG A 99 10.23 -13.80 26.19
CA ARG A 99 9.87 -14.51 24.96
C ARG A 99 8.36 -14.77 24.85
N ASN A 100 7.69 -15.10 25.95
CA ASN A 100 6.24 -15.27 25.99
C ASN A 100 5.48 -13.94 25.80
N LEU A 101 5.98 -12.84 26.38
CA LEU A 101 5.42 -11.51 26.15
C LEU A 101 5.57 -11.09 24.69
N MET A 102 6.75 -11.32 24.10
CA MET A 102 7.02 -11.01 22.69
C MET A 102 6.14 -11.82 21.75
N ARG A 103 5.98 -13.13 21.96
CA ARG A 103 5.08 -14.00 21.17
C ARG A 103 3.63 -13.48 21.16
N ARG A 104 3.11 -13.10 22.33
CA ARG A 104 1.76 -12.51 22.43
C ARG A 104 1.70 -11.14 21.75
N GLY A 105 2.72 -10.30 21.95
CA GLY A 105 2.82 -8.98 21.34
C GLY A 105 2.82 -9.03 19.81
N VAL A 106 3.54 -9.97 19.21
CA VAL A 106 3.60 -10.16 17.74
C VAL A 106 2.25 -10.58 17.17
N VAL A 107 1.52 -11.48 17.84
CA VAL A 107 0.17 -11.89 17.40
C VAL A 107 -0.79 -10.69 17.45
N VAL A 108 -0.79 -9.97 18.56
CA VAL A 108 -1.63 -8.77 18.72
C VAL A 108 -1.27 -7.70 17.70
N LEU A 109 0.03 -7.48 17.45
CA LEU A 109 0.50 -6.53 16.43
C LEU A 109 0.05 -6.94 15.03
N ALA A 110 0.20 -8.21 14.66
CA ALA A 110 -0.21 -8.71 13.36
C ALA A 110 -1.73 -8.62 13.16
N ASP A 111 -2.53 -8.97 14.17
CA ASP A 111 -3.99 -8.84 14.11
C ASP A 111 -4.42 -7.38 14.01
N ARG A 112 -3.79 -6.49 14.81
CA ARG A 112 -4.12 -5.06 14.84
C ARG A 112 -3.76 -4.37 13.53
N MET A 113 -2.55 -4.57 12.99
CA MET A 113 -2.13 -3.93 11.73
C MET A 113 -2.99 -4.36 10.54
N TRP A 114 -3.35 -5.65 10.42
CA TRP A 114 -4.20 -6.10 9.31
C TRP A 114 -5.70 -5.80 9.53
N ARG A 115 -6.20 -5.72 10.77
CA ARG A 115 -7.60 -5.30 11.04
C ARG A 115 -7.81 -3.79 10.94
N GLU A 116 -6.91 -3.00 11.52
CA GLU A 116 -7.05 -1.53 11.57
C GLU A 116 -6.87 -0.91 10.19
N ASN A 117 -5.94 -1.44 9.38
CA ASN A 117 -5.77 -0.97 8.01
C ASN A 117 -6.75 -1.61 7.01
N GLY A 118 -7.43 -2.70 7.37
CA GLY A 118 -8.51 -3.31 6.58
C GLY A 118 -9.87 -2.62 6.73
N SER A 119 -10.07 -1.80 7.77
CA SER A 119 -11.35 -1.12 8.06
C SER A 119 -11.13 0.39 8.21
N GLU A 120 -11.70 1.23 7.33
CA GLU A 120 -11.55 2.69 7.42
C GLU A 120 -11.97 3.29 8.79
N VAL A 121 -12.84 2.60 9.53
CA VAL A 121 -13.31 3.00 10.86
C VAL A 121 -12.20 2.92 11.92
N ALA A 122 -11.19 2.07 11.72
CA ALA A 122 -10.17 1.79 12.73
C ALA A 122 -8.90 2.65 12.60
N LYS A 123 -8.75 3.42 11.51
CA LYS A 123 -7.69 4.43 11.33
C LYS A 123 -7.75 5.60 12.33
N THR A 124 -8.84 5.73 13.08
CA THR A 124 -9.08 6.84 14.02
C THR A 124 -8.75 6.51 15.48
N ALA A 125 -8.34 5.28 15.79
CA ALA A 125 -7.89 4.93 17.13
C ALA A 125 -6.51 5.57 17.39
N PRO A 126 -6.30 6.30 18.50
CA PRO A 126 -5.00 6.84 18.85
C PRO A 126 -3.92 5.74 18.87
N PHE A 127 -2.70 6.09 18.47
CA PHE A 127 -1.54 5.22 18.66
C PHE A 127 -1.42 4.89 20.14
N GLU A 128 -1.89 3.72 20.54
CA GLU A 128 -1.48 3.17 21.82
C GLU A 128 -0.06 2.65 21.62
N ALA A 129 0.88 3.27 22.32
CA ALA A 129 2.12 2.61 22.71
C ALA A 129 1.69 1.22 23.19
N SER A 130 2.07 0.18 22.45
CA SER A 130 1.60 -1.16 22.78
C SER A 130 2.18 -1.43 24.15
N ALA A 131 1.33 -1.50 25.18
CA ALA A 131 1.77 -1.80 26.54
C ALA A 131 2.65 -3.07 26.58
N ALA A 132 2.51 -3.95 25.57
CA ALA A 132 3.38 -5.09 25.37
C ALA A 132 4.83 -4.74 24.98
N ASN A 133 5.08 -3.71 24.16
CA ASN A 133 6.44 -3.28 23.79
C ASN A 133 7.14 -2.64 24.97
N ASP A 134 6.45 -1.77 25.71
CA ASP A 134 7.01 -1.14 26.92
C ASP A 134 7.29 -2.20 27.98
N ALA A 135 6.39 -3.18 28.16
CA ALA A 135 6.61 -4.31 29.06
C ALA A 135 7.79 -5.19 28.64
N VAL A 136 8.01 -5.44 27.33
CA VAL A 136 9.19 -6.16 26.83
C VAL A 136 10.46 -5.37 27.14
N TYR A 137 10.46 -4.05 26.87
CA TYR A 137 11.59 -3.17 27.13
C TYR A 137 11.96 -3.13 28.62
N THR A 138 10.99 -2.94 29.52
CA THR A 138 11.20 -2.98 30.97
C THR A 138 11.76 -4.32 31.42
N LYS A 139 11.21 -5.44 30.93
CA LYS A 139 11.69 -6.78 31.30
C LYS A 139 13.09 -7.09 30.77
N LEU A 140 13.50 -6.50 29.64
CA LEU A 140 14.88 -6.58 29.15
C LEU A 140 15.86 -5.83 30.06
N GLN A 141 15.44 -4.70 30.63
CA GLN A 141 16.26 -3.93 31.58
C GLN A 141 16.40 -4.64 32.93
N GLU A 142 15.37 -5.35 33.38
CA GLU A 142 15.38 -6.11 34.64
C GLU A 142 16.27 -7.36 34.62
N LEU A 143 16.76 -7.79 33.45
CA LEU A 143 17.70 -8.91 33.35
C LEU A 143 18.99 -8.58 34.11
N SER A 144 19.46 -9.52 34.93
CA SER A 144 20.66 -9.38 35.77
C SER A 144 21.82 -10.19 35.19
N PRO A 145 22.62 -9.62 34.27
CA PRO A 145 23.70 -10.35 33.61
C PRO A 145 24.77 -10.76 34.62
N GLN A 146 25.09 -12.05 34.66
CA GLN A 146 26.10 -12.63 35.53
C GLN A 146 27.51 -12.54 34.93
N ASN A 147 27.60 -12.50 33.59
CA ASN A 147 28.87 -12.50 32.85
C ASN A 147 28.90 -11.43 31.75
N GLU A 148 30.09 -11.10 31.24
CA GLU A 148 30.28 -10.10 30.17
C GLU A 148 29.55 -10.48 28.86
N SER A 149 29.50 -11.77 28.52
CA SER A 149 28.71 -12.29 27.40
C SER A 149 27.22 -11.97 27.54
N GLN A 150 26.64 -12.22 28.72
CA GLN A 150 25.23 -11.90 29.00
C GLN A 150 24.98 -10.39 28.97
N ARG A 151 25.91 -9.57 29.49
CA ARG A 151 25.81 -8.11 29.40
C ARG A 151 25.78 -7.64 27.94
N SER A 152 26.61 -8.23 27.08
CA SER A 152 26.62 -7.92 25.65
C SER A 152 25.32 -8.34 24.93
N LEU A 153 24.75 -9.50 25.29
CA LEU A 153 23.48 -9.99 24.74
C LEU A 153 22.31 -9.12 25.18
N GLN A 154 22.27 -8.70 26.46
CA GLN A 154 21.26 -7.77 26.96
C GLN A 154 21.30 -6.44 26.21
N ALA A 155 22.49 -5.86 26.02
CA ALA A 155 22.65 -4.61 25.28
C ALA A 155 22.15 -4.74 23.83
N ARG A 156 22.50 -5.83 23.14
CA ARG A 156 21.99 -6.12 21.78
C ARG A 156 20.48 -6.32 21.75
N ALA A 157 19.91 -7.02 22.73
CA ALA A 157 18.47 -7.23 22.83
C ALA A 157 17.71 -5.92 23.05
N ILE A 158 18.21 -5.03 23.91
CA ILE A 158 17.63 -3.69 24.13
C ILE A 158 17.70 -2.86 22.85
N GLN A 159 18.84 -2.87 22.14
CA GLN A 159 18.98 -2.17 20.87
C GLN A 159 17.98 -2.68 19.83
N THR A 160 17.93 -3.99 19.60
CA THR A 160 16.99 -4.59 18.63
C THR A 160 15.52 -4.35 19.01
N SER A 161 15.19 -4.36 20.30
CA SER A 161 13.85 -3.99 20.77
C SER A 161 13.50 -2.54 20.45
N THR A 162 14.47 -1.63 20.54
CA THR A 162 14.30 -0.22 20.20
C THR A 162 14.14 -0.04 18.69
N ASP A 163 14.93 -0.76 17.88
CA ASP A 163 14.81 -0.75 16.42
C ASP A 163 13.43 -1.23 15.97
N ILE A 164 12.89 -2.30 16.59
CA ILE A 164 11.52 -2.79 16.33
C ILE A 164 10.48 -1.71 16.64
N ALA A 165 10.62 -1.02 17.78
CA ALA A 165 9.71 0.05 18.19
C ALA A 165 9.75 1.22 17.20
N GLN A 166 10.94 1.60 16.74
CA GLN A 166 11.12 2.65 15.73
C GLN A 166 10.49 2.26 14.38
N THR A 167 10.75 1.05 13.86
CA THR A 167 10.14 0.59 12.61
C THR A 167 8.61 0.55 12.72
N ARG A 168 8.07 0.15 13.89
CA ARG A 168 6.62 0.18 14.13
C ARG A 168 6.07 1.60 14.04
N LEU A 169 6.70 2.57 14.70
CA LEU A 169 6.30 3.97 14.64
C LEU A 169 6.32 4.51 13.21
N LEU A 170 7.37 4.18 12.45
CA LEU A 170 7.49 4.56 11.03
C LEU A 170 6.34 4.00 10.18
N LEU A 171 5.97 2.74 10.34
CA LEU A 171 4.84 2.15 9.62
C LEU A 171 3.51 2.87 9.93
N PHE A 172 3.30 3.30 11.18
CA PHE A 172 2.10 4.06 11.54
C PHE A 172 2.11 5.48 10.97
N THR A 173 3.23 6.21 11.07
CA THR A 173 3.30 7.59 10.57
C THR A 173 3.26 7.66 9.04
N GLN A 174 3.75 6.63 8.35
CA GLN A 174 3.73 6.57 6.89
C GLN A 174 2.38 6.12 6.31
N THR A 175 1.44 5.66 7.15
CA THR A 175 0.09 5.26 6.70
C THR A 175 -0.71 6.48 6.16
N ASP A 176 -0.33 7.70 6.55
CA ASP A 176 -0.93 8.95 6.06
C ASP A 176 -0.39 9.40 4.69
N ASN A 177 0.60 8.71 4.13
CA ASN A 177 1.20 9.06 2.82
C ASN A 177 0.34 8.60 1.64
N SER A 178 -0.98 8.70 1.81
CA SER A 178 -2.00 8.39 0.81
C SER A 178 -1.78 9.28 -0.42
N ILE A 179 -2.01 8.69 -1.59
CA ILE A 179 -1.91 9.38 -2.88
C ILE A 179 -2.77 10.65 -2.82
N PRO A 180 -2.23 11.85 -3.13
CA PRO A 180 -3.00 13.06 -2.93
C PRO A 180 -4.19 13.07 -3.88
N MET A 181 -5.39 13.01 -3.29
CA MET A 181 -6.67 12.93 -4.00
C MET A 181 -6.85 13.99 -5.10
N PRO A 182 -6.35 15.25 -4.96
CA PRO A 182 -6.44 16.24 -6.03
C PRO A 182 -5.80 15.78 -7.36
N PHE A 183 -4.65 15.10 -7.32
CA PHE A 183 -4.00 14.62 -8.55
C PHE A 183 -4.86 13.57 -9.26
N LEU A 184 -5.52 12.70 -8.49
CA LEU A 184 -6.40 11.66 -9.03
C LEU A 184 -7.65 12.27 -9.67
N VAL A 185 -8.26 13.27 -9.02
CA VAL A 185 -9.43 13.99 -9.56
C VAL A 185 -9.07 14.67 -10.89
N VAL A 186 -7.94 15.39 -10.93
CA VAL A 186 -7.46 16.05 -12.15
C VAL A 186 -7.17 15.03 -13.26
N LEU A 187 -6.58 13.89 -12.92
CA LEU A 187 -6.30 12.82 -13.88
C LEU A 187 -7.59 12.21 -14.46
N ILE A 188 -8.58 11.90 -13.63
CA ILE A 188 -9.90 11.41 -14.10
C ILE A 188 -10.55 12.44 -15.02
N PHE A 189 -10.48 13.72 -14.65
CA PHE A 189 -11.03 14.81 -15.45
C PHE A 189 -10.35 14.89 -16.83
N TRP A 190 -9.02 14.85 -16.88
CA TRP A 190 -8.28 14.83 -18.15
C TRP A 190 -8.61 13.61 -19.01
N LEU A 191 -8.67 12.41 -18.41
CA LEU A 191 -9.09 11.20 -19.12
C LEU A 191 -10.50 11.34 -19.67
N THR A 192 -11.44 11.87 -18.89
CA THR A 192 -12.83 12.09 -19.33
C THR A 192 -12.88 13.01 -20.54
N ILE A 193 -12.12 14.12 -20.53
CA ILE A 193 -12.03 15.04 -21.68
C ILE A 193 -11.40 14.37 -22.90
N ILE A 194 -10.33 13.60 -22.72
CA ILE A 194 -9.65 12.91 -23.83
C ILE A 194 -10.61 11.95 -24.53
N PHE A 195 -11.34 11.14 -23.76
CA PHE A 195 -12.31 10.19 -24.31
C PHE A 195 -13.52 10.89 -24.93
N ALA A 196 -13.98 12.00 -24.35
CA ALA A 196 -15.00 12.85 -24.95
C ALA A 196 -14.55 13.42 -26.31
N SER A 197 -13.32 13.94 -26.40
CA SER A 197 -12.73 14.44 -27.65
C SER A 197 -12.62 13.34 -28.71
N PHE A 198 -12.10 12.16 -28.37
CA PHE A 198 -12.02 11.04 -29.32
C PHE A 198 -13.39 10.62 -29.85
N SER A 199 -14.39 10.57 -28.97
CA SER A 199 -15.77 10.22 -29.32
C SER A 199 -16.44 11.31 -30.18
N LEU A 200 -16.22 12.58 -29.86
CA LEU A 200 -16.74 13.73 -30.60
C LEU A 200 -16.26 13.77 -32.06
N PHE A 201 -15.00 13.42 -32.31
CA PHE A 201 -14.42 13.50 -33.66
C PHE A 201 -14.50 12.21 -34.46
N ALA A 202 -14.79 11.07 -33.83
CA ALA A 202 -14.96 9.79 -34.52
C ALA A 202 -16.40 9.63 -35.03
N ARG A 203 -16.59 8.93 -36.15
CA ARG A 203 -17.93 8.47 -36.55
C ARG A 203 -18.32 7.34 -35.60
N PRO A 204 -19.46 7.42 -34.87
CA PRO A 204 -19.88 6.41 -33.93
C PRO A 204 -20.26 5.15 -34.71
N ASN A 205 -19.35 4.18 -34.72
CA ASN A 205 -19.60 2.81 -35.13
C ASN A 205 -19.37 1.91 -33.91
N ALA A 206 -19.92 0.69 -33.96
CA ALA A 206 -19.79 -0.24 -32.84
C ALA A 206 -18.32 -0.53 -32.47
N ILE A 207 -17.42 -0.54 -33.47
CA ILE A 207 -15.98 -0.80 -33.27
C ILE A 207 -15.28 0.32 -32.50
N VAL A 208 -15.54 1.58 -32.83
CA VAL A 208 -14.97 2.76 -32.16
C VAL A 208 -15.49 2.82 -30.74
N VAL A 209 -16.81 2.68 -30.55
CA VAL A 209 -17.41 2.72 -29.21
C VAL A 209 -16.88 1.56 -28.35
N GLY A 210 -16.82 0.35 -28.91
CA GLY A 210 -16.24 -0.81 -28.22
C GLY A 210 -14.78 -0.60 -27.85
N SER A 211 -13.96 -0.10 -28.77
CA SER A 211 -12.54 0.21 -28.52
C SER A 211 -12.36 1.26 -27.44
N LEU A 212 -13.14 2.36 -27.47
CA LEU A 212 -13.11 3.39 -26.43
C LEU A 212 -13.52 2.83 -25.08
N PHE A 213 -14.49 1.93 -25.01
CA PHE A 213 -14.86 1.31 -23.75
C PHE A 213 -13.74 0.42 -23.21
N ILE A 214 -13.09 -0.39 -24.05
CA ILE A 214 -11.93 -1.22 -23.67
C ILE A 214 -10.79 -0.35 -23.14
N PHE A 215 -10.47 0.76 -23.82
CA PHE A 215 -9.45 1.69 -23.35
C PHE A 215 -9.85 2.39 -22.04
N GLY A 216 -11.13 2.70 -21.85
CA GLY A 216 -11.66 3.26 -20.61
C GLY A 216 -11.55 2.29 -19.44
N VAL A 217 -11.86 1.01 -19.66
CA VAL A 217 -11.66 -0.07 -18.68
C VAL A 217 -10.18 -0.22 -18.32
N SER A 218 -9.28 -0.17 -19.32
CA SER A 218 -7.83 -0.21 -19.08
C SER A 218 -7.35 0.97 -18.21
N ALA A 219 -7.79 2.20 -18.54
CA ALA A 219 -7.45 3.39 -17.77
C ALA A 219 -8.01 3.35 -16.34
N ALA A 220 -9.26 2.91 -16.16
CA ALA A 220 -9.85 2.69 -14.84
C ALA A 220 -9.12 1.60 -14.04
N GLY A 221 -8.65 0.54 -14.72
CA GLY A 221 -7.80 -0.50 -14.14
C GLY A 221 -6.45 0.04 -13.66
N ALA A 222 -5.81 0.95 -14.39
CA ALA A 222 -4.60 1.61 -13.94
C ALA A 222 -4.85 2.46 -12.68
N ILE A 223 -5.95 3.20 -12.64
CA ILE A 223 -6.37 3.97 -11.44
C ILE A 223 -6.65 3.03 -10.26
N TYR A 224 -7.30 1.89 -10.51
CA TYR A 224 -7.51 0.86 -9.50
C TYR A 224 -6.18 0.37 -8.93
N LEU A 225 -5.21 -0.01 -9.77
CA LEU A 225 -3.89 -0.45 -9.31
C LEU A 225 -3.17 0.60 -8.46
N ILE A 226 -3.26 1.87 -8.84
CA ILE A 226 -2.71 3.00 -8.07
C ILE A 226 -3.32 3.04 -6.66
N LEU A 227 -4.65 2.99 -6.58
CA LEU A 227 -5.38 3.03 -5.31
C LEU A 227 -5.14 1.79 -4.45
N GLU A 228 -5.07 0.62 -5.09
CA GLU A 228 -4.82 -0.66 -4.44
C GLU A 228 -3.42 -0.72 -3.83
N LEU A 229 -2.40 -0.25 -4.56
CA LEU A 229 -1.03 -0.13 -4.05
C LEU A 229 -0.93 0.87 -2.89
N GLY A 230 -1.79 1.89 -2.88
CA GLY A 230 -1.93 2.82 -1.76
C GLY A 230 -2.56 2.22 -0.49
N GLN A 231 -3.09 1.00 -0.55
CA GLN A 231 -3.69 0.28 0.58
C GLN A 231 -2.93 -1.02 0.87
N PRO A 232 -1.66 -0.98 1.30
CA PRO A 232 -0.77 -2.15 1.36
C PRO A 232 -1.21 -3.27 2.31
N PHE A 233 -2.12 -3.00 3.25
CA PHE A 233 -2.63 -3.99 4.21
C PHE A 233 -4.07 -4.44 3.92
N ALA A 234 -4.67 -3.92 2.84
CA ALA A 234 -6.03 -4.25 2.43
C ALA A 234 -6.05 -4.61 0.94
N GLY A 235 -7.11 -5.28 0.51
CA GLY A 235 -7.29 -5.63 -0.91
C GLY A 235 -6.52 -6.87 -1.38
N ILE A 236 -6.47 -7.03 -2.69
CA ILE A 236 -5.93 -8.16 -3.45
C ILE A 236 -4.40 -8.17 -3.41
N MET A 237 -3.75 -7.00 -3.51
CA MET A 237 -2.29 -6.86 -3.47
C MET A 237 -1.76 -6.62 -2.06
N GLN A 238 -2.48 -7.06 -1.03
CA GLN A 238 -2.06 -6.90 0.36
C GLN A 238 -0.70 -7.56 0.63
N ILE A 239 0.11 -6.92 1.47
CA ILE A 239 1.28 -7.53 2.07
C ILE A 239 0.80 -8.71 2.93
N SER A 240 1.48 -9.84 2.83
CA SER A 240 1.12 -11.01 3.62
C SER A 240 1.48 -10.82 5.09
N SER A 241 0.54 -11.15 5.99
CA SER A 241 0.79 -11.21 7.44
C SER A 241 1.61 -12.43 7.87
N ALA A 242 1.80 -13.41 6.98
CA ALA A 242 2.45 -14.68 7.29
C ALA A 242 3.89 -14.54 7.81
N PRO A 243 4.78 -13.70 7.24
CA PRO A 243 6.15 -13.56 7.76
C PRO A 243 6.17 -13.10 9.22
N LEU A 244 5.32 -12.14 9.59
CA LEU A 244 5.25 -11.61 10.94
C LEU A 244 4.60 -12.61 11.91
N ARG A 245 3.49 -13.25 11.50
CA ARG A 245 2.82 -14.29 12.31
C ARG A 245 3.73 -15.50 12.55
N ASN A 246 4.53 -15.87 11.55
CA ASN A 246 5.43 -17.02 11.61
C ASN A 246 6.80 -16.68 12.16
N ALA A 247 7.11 -15.40 12.41
CA ALA A 247 8.40 -14.95 12.95
C ALA A 247 8.79 -15.70 14.23
N LEU A 248 7.78 -15.99 15.06
CA LEU A 248 7.94 -16.72 16.30
C LEU A 248 7.11 -18.01 16.31
N ALA A 249 6.74 -18.55 15.14
CA ALA A 249 6.26 -19.93 15.10
C ALA A 249 7.30 -20.84 15.78
N PRO A 250 6.90 -21.96 16.40
CA PRO A 250 7.87 -22.89 16.95
C PRO A 250 8.83 -23.25 15.82
N ILE A 251 10.10 -22.88 15.95
CA ILE A 251 11.15 -23.54 15.19
C ILE A 251 10.94 -25.00 15.58
N ALA A 252 10.46 -25.82 14.64
CA ALA A 252 10.25 -27.22 14.87
C ALA A 252 11.50 -27.77 15.56
N SER A 253 11.27 -28.32 16.74
CA SER A 253 12.24 -28.91 17.64
C SER A 253 13.39 -29.61 16.90
N VAL A 254 14.62 -29.16 17.17
CA VAL A 254 15.85 -29.95 17.40
C VAL A 254 15.93 -31.30 16.66
N SER A 255 16.86 -31.43 15.70
CA SER A 255 17.50 -32.74 15.48
C SER A 255 18.57 -32.94 16.57
N PRO A 256 18.46 -33.96 17.44
CA PRO A 256 19.55 -34.31 18.32
C PRO A 256 20.67 -34.91 17.47
N VAL A 257 21.90 -34.50 17.76
CA VAL A 257 23.10 -35.23 17.38
C VAL A 257 22.95 -36.63 17.99
N VAL A 258 22.63 -37.62 17.16
CA VAL A 258 22.80 -39.02 17.53
C VAL A 258 24.17 -39.42 17.01
N SER A 259 25.14 -39.34 17.92
CA SER A 259 26.36 -40.12 17.87
C SER A 259 26.04 -41.59 18.09
N GLN A 260 26.23 -42.42 17.06
CA GLN A 260 26.80 -43.77 17.17
C GLN A 260 27.59 -44.05 15.89
#